data_AF-A0A317CY13-F1
#
_entry.id   AF-A0A317CY13-F1
#
_cell.length_a   1.000
_cell.length_b   1.000
_cell.length_c   1.000
_cell.angle_alpha   90.00
_cell.angle_beta   90.00
_cell.angle_gamma   90.00
#
_symmetry.space_group_name_H-M   'P 1'
#
loop_
_entity.id
_entity.type
_entity.pdbx_description
1 polymer ?
#
loop_
_entity_poly.entity_id
_entity_poly.type
_entity_poly.pdbx_seq_one_letter_code
_entity_poly.pdbx_strand_id
1 'polypeptide(L)'
;MTYQPGERVALVHTTDPHTLLRPGDEGTVRRYDPDLRIVDVDWDSGSRLAMVLDAGDRIRRIAGKDVSDADWRRVLDALRAAGATAGRAAAQWWAQDAVGGRARGSVAGTARQVLTAVDDGDPAVLDGLPAADRYSVAEDRDRYAEAAPDGAPAWDGLTAGRCDQTRWAWCDGFDAAVTDEVARQCRVVLSPTGDDRDLSHLHPKQARIGGPGVFAGDWAWTPNAEGEMRILVGFIGTLVDTWNGWAVFTCTRQVAEAIVADQHAARDRYRQHLATEGVTGTDQDDLVDESMARMRFDGDVIEVDESRVHGDPEAVQRIAPSADGRYIVMGWAWTWIPVHPYDCDRIAGDIPGPVDPAPAAES
;
A
#
# COMPACT_ATOMS: atom_id res chain seq x y z
N MET A 1 25.07 -3.52 -51.49
CA MET A 1 25.07 -3.78 -50.04
C MET A 1 24.84 -5.27 -49.86
N THR A 2 25.65 -5.97 -49.06
CA THR A 2 25.61 -7.44 -48.93
C THR A 2 25.37 -7.83 -47.48
N TYR A 3 24.24 -8.47 -47.17
CA TYR A 3 23.93 -8.93 -45.81
C TYR A 3 24.61 -10.26 -45.50
N GLN A 4 25.03 -10.46 -44.26
CA GLN A 4 25.66 -11.70 -43.79
C GLN A 4 24.73 -12.47 -42.84
N PRO A 5 24.69 -13.82 -42.91
CA PRO A 5 24.00 -14.62 -41.91
C PRO A 5 24.46 -14.25 -40.49
N GLY A 6 23.51 -14.10 -39.57
CA GLY A 6 23.74 -13.66 -38.20
C GLY A 6 23.72 -12.14 -37.99
N GLU A 7 23.70 -11.32 -39.06
CA GLU A 7 23.51 -9.87 -38.90
C GLU A 7 22.13 -9.54 -38.34
N ARG A 8 22.09 -8.61 -37.38
CA ARG A 8 20.84 -8.07 -36.86
C ARG A 8 20.31 -6.96 -37.75
N VAL A 9 19.01 -7.02 -38.04
CA VAL A 9 18.31 -6.05 -38.88
C VAL A 9 17.00 -5.62 -38.23
N ALA A 10 16.57 -4.39 -38.52
CA ALA A 10 15.25 -3.91 -38.17
C ALA A 10 14.48 -3.53 -39.45
N LEU A 11 13.19 -3.85 -39.47
CA LEU A 11 12.28 -3.50 -40.55
C LEU A 11 12.11 -1.98 -40.61
N VAL A 12 12.35 -1.38 -41.77
CA VAL A 12 12.10 0.05 -42.01
C VAL A 12 10.80 0.23 -42.77
N HIS A 13 10.55 -0.62 -43.75
CA HIS A 13 9.35 -0.59 -44.57
C HIS A 13 9.14 -1.93 -45.24
N THR A 14 7.89 -2.36 -45.37
CA THR A 14 7.52 -3.49 -46.23
C THR A 14 6.31 -3.13 -47.07
N THR A 15 6.28 -3.66 -48.28
CA THR A 15 5.16 -3.52 -49.22
C THR A 15 4.17 -4.68 -49.13
N ASP A 16 4.44 -5.71 -48.34
CA ASP A 16 3.55 -6.86 -48.15
C ASP A 16 2.35 -6.48 -47.28
N PRO A 17 1.11 -6.46 -47.82
CA PRO A 17 -0.08 -6.11 -47.04
C PRO A 17 -0.56 -7.25 -46.13
N HIS A 18 0.04 -8.44 -46.21
CA HIS A 18 -0.38 -9.63 -45.47
C HIS A 18 0.50 -9.98 -44.28
N THR A 19 1.56 -9.20 -44.03
CA THR A 19 2.43 -9.40 -42.88
C THR A 19 1.89 -8.70 -41.63
N LEU A 20 2.14 -9.30 -40.46
CA LEU A 20 1.94 -8.64 -39.17
C LEU A 20 3.16 -7.82 -38.74
N LEU A 21 4.26 -7.89 -39.51
CA LEU A 21 5.47 -7.15 -39.19
C LEU A 21 5.25 -5.65 -39.34
N ARG A 22 5.73 -4.90 -38.34
CA ARG A 22 5.64 -3.44 -38.30
C ARG A 22 7.02 -2.82 -38.50
N PRO A 23 7.13 -1.62 -39.10
CA PRO A 23 8.37 -0.85 -39.04
C PRO A 23 8.89 -0.77 -37.60
N GLY A 24 10.13 -1.21 -37.38
CA GLY A 24 10.75 -1.37 -36.06
C GLY A 24 10.96 -2.82 -35.64
N ASP A 25 10.19 -3.78 -36.18
CA ASP A 25 10.35 -5.20 -35.86
C ASP A 25 11.74 -5.68 -36.23
N GLU A 26 12.27 -6.60 -35.43
CA GLU A 26 13.68 -7.01 -35.52
C GLU A 26 13.82 -8.47 -35.85
N GLY A 27 14.95 -8.80 -36.46
CA GLY A 27 15.26 -10.16 -36.81
C GLY A 27 16.72 -10.37 -37.11
N THR A 28 17.05 -11.64 -37.26
CA THR A 28 18.39 -12.10 -37.58
C THR A 28 18.41 -12.56 -39.03
N VAL A 29 19.34 -12.03 -39.82
CA VAL A 29 19.54 -12.46 -41.20
C VAL A 29 19.91 -13.94 -41.20
N ARG A 30 19.07 -14.76 -41.83
CA ARG A 30 19.32 -16.19 -42.01
C ARG A 30 20.15 -16.44 -43.27
N ARG A 31 19.78 -15.75 -44.35
CA ARG A 31 20.43 -15.89 -45.67
C ARG A 31 20.20 -14.64 -46.49
N TYR A 32 21.17 -14.30 -47.34
CA TYR A 32 21.04 -13.30 -48.38
C TYR A 32 21.25 -13.94 -49.74
N ASP A 33 20.30 -13.74 -50.65
CA ASP A 33 20.43 -14.10 -52.06
C ASP A 33 20.80 -12.85 -52.88
N PRO A 34 22.04 -12.74 -53.37
CA PRO A 34 22.49 -11.54 -54.07
C PRO A 34 21.88 -11.39 -55.47
N ASP A 35 21.50 -12.50 -56.12
CA ASP A 35 20.97 -12.48 -57.48
C ASP A 35 19.50 -12.06 -57.49
N LEU A 36 18.74 -12.50 -56.49
CA LEU A 36 17.33 -12.13 -56.30
C LEU A 36 17.13 -10.91 -55.41
N ARG A 37 18.19 -10.46 -54.73
CA ARG A 37 18.18 -9.38 -53.73
C ARG A 37 17.14 -9.59 -52.64
N ILE A 38 17.05 -10.84 -52.18
CA ILE A 38 16.15 -11.28 -51.12
C ILE A 38 16.95 -11.55 -49.84
N VAL A 39 16.48 -11.02 -48.72
CA VAL A 39 17.05 -11.28 -47.38
C VAL A 39 16.06 -12.12 -46.60
N ASP A 40 16.40 -13.38 -46.33
CA ASP A 40 15.66 -14.21 -45.40
C ASP A 40 15.99 -13.79 -43.98
N VAL A 41 14.96 -13.48 -43.19
CA VAL A 41 15.11 -13.02 -41.80
C VAL A 41 14.29 -13.92 -40.89
N ASP A 42 14.90 -14.42 -39.83
CA ASP A 42 14.18 -14.96 -38.68
C ASP A 42 13.84 -13.77 -37.76
N TRP A 43 12.59 -13.30 -37.83
CA TRP A 43 12.12 -12.19 -37.01
C TRP A 43 11.83 -12.67 -35.59
N ASP A 44 12.08 -11.80 -34.61
CA ASP A 44 11.93 -12.11 -33.18
C ASP A 44 10.47 -12.37 -32.79
N SER A 45 9.52 -11.88 -33.60
CA SER A 45 8.09 -12.21 -33.50
C SER A 45 7.77 -13.67 -33.88
N GLY A 46 8.76 -14.44 -34.34
CA GLY A 46 8.61 -15.80 -34.87
C GLY A 46 8.27 -15.83 -36.37
N SER A 47 8.06 -14.67 -37.01
CA SER A 47 7.89 -14.58 -38.46
C SER A 47 9.17 -14.97 -39.19
N ARG A 48 9.03 -15.58 -40.38
CA ARG A 48 10.15 -15.92 -41.27
C ARG A 48 10.07 -15.19 -42.61
N LEU A 49 9.37 -14.06 -42.64
CA LEU A 49 9.15 -13.32 -43.87
C LEU A 49 10.48 -12.83 -44.45
N ALA A 50 10.71 -13.12 -45.74
CA ALA A 50 11.86 -12.64 -46.46
C ALA A 50 11.61 -11.23 -47.01
N MET A 51 12.64 -10.38 -47.02
CA MET A 51 12.57 -9.01 -47.52
C MET A 51 13.07 -8.95 -48.96
N VAL A 52 12.21 -8.48 -49.86
CA VAL A 52 12.51 -8.35 -51.29
C VAL A 52 12.92 -6.91 -51.56
N LEU A 53 14.23 -6.64 -51.51
CA LEU A 53 14.76 -5.27 -51.51
C LEU A 53 14.44 -4.50 -52.79
N ASP A 54 14.29 -5.20 -53.92
CA ASP A 54 13.95 -4.60 -55.21
C ASP A 54 12.45 -4.34 -55.39
N ALA A 55 11.60 -4.99 -54.60
CA ALA A 55 10.16 -4.76 -54.58
C ALA A 55 9.74 -3.58 -53.67
N GLY A 56 10.73 -2.94 -53.02
CA GLY A 56 10.50 -1.76 -52.19
C GLY A 56 10.65 -2.01 -50.69
N ASP A 57 10.87 -3.25 -50.24
CA ASP A 57 11.15 -3.54 -48.84
C ASP A 57 12.47 -2.89 -48.40
N ARG A 58 12.49 -2.37 -47.18
CA ARG A 58 13.67 -1.71 -46.60
C ARG A 58 13.92 -2.26 -45.21
N ILE A 59 15.17 -2.65 -44.98
CA ILE A 59 15.68 -3.01 -43.66
C ILE A 59 16.93 -2.20 -43.37
N ARG A 60 17.17 -1.85 -42.10
CA ARG A 60 18.42 -1.25 -41.65
C ARG A 60 19.22 -2.29 -40.87
N ARG A 61 20.54 -2.29 -41.04
CA ARG A 61 21.42 -3.01 -40.12
C ARG A 61 21.40 -2.29 -38.78
N ILE A 62 21.25 -3.06 -37.71
CA ILE A 62 21.43 -2.56 -36.36
C ILE A 62 22.80 -3.06 -35.89
N ALA A 63 23.73 -2.12 -35.71
CA ALA A 63 25.02 -2.42 -35.13
C ALA A 63 24.79 -2.77 -33.67
N GLY A 64 24.77 -4.06 -33.35
CA GLY A 64 24.87 -4.52 -31.98
C GLY A 64 26.22 -4.09 -31.42
N LYS A 65 26.31 -2.89 -30.84
CA LYS A 65 27.15 -2.77 -29.66
C LYS A 65 26.39 -3.57 -28.62
N ASP A 66 26.84 -4.80 -28.38
CA ASP A 66 26.32 -5.64 -27.32
C ASP A 66 26.59 -4.91 -26.00
N VAL A 67 25.64 -4.06 -25.62
CA VAL A 67 25.50 -3.60 -24.25
C VAL A 67 25.27 -4.87 -23.47
N SER A 68 26.16 -5.14 -22.50
CA SER A 68 25.98 -6.30 -21.63
C SER A 68 24.60 -6.21 -20.96
N ASP A 69 23.96 -7.34 -20.67
CA ASP A 69 22.68 -7.34 -19.95
C ASP A 69 22.77 -6.59 -18.61
N ALA A 70 23.95 -6.59 -17.99
CA ALA A 70 24.23 -5.84 -16.77
C ALA A 70 24.19 -4.32 -16.99
N ASP A 71 24.80 -3.83 -18.06
CA ASP A 71 24.77 -2.40 -18.40
C ASP A 71 23.38 -1.96 -18.85
N TRP A 72 22.65 -2.82 -19.57
CA TRP A 72 21.27 -2.54 -19.96
C TRP A 72 20.33 -2.50 -18.74
N ARG A 73 20.49 -3.43 -17.79
CA ARG A 73 19.74 -3.39 -16.52
C ARG A 73 20.00 -2.09 -15.76
N ARG A 74 21.25 -1.59 -15.73
CA ARG A 74 21.57 -0.29 -15.12
C ARG A 74 20.81 0.86 -15.79
N VAL A 75 20.66 0.84 -17.11
CA VAL A 75 19.83 1.81 -17.83
C VAL A 75 18.37 1.72 -17.37
N LEU A 76 17.79 0.50 -17.34
CA LEU A 76 16.40 0.32 -16.91
C LEU A 76 16.18 0.75 -15.44
N ASP A 77 17.13 0.48 -14.55
CA ASP A 77 17.06 0.89 -13.15
C ASP A 77 17.13 2.42 -13.00
N ALA A 78 17.95 3.10 -13.81
CA ALA A 78 18.01 4.56 -13.85
C ALA A 78 16.68 5.15 -14.36
N LEU A 79 16.08 4.55 -15.40
CA LEU A 79 14.78 4.97 -15.92
C LEU A 79 13.65 4.74 -14.89
N ARG A 80 13.66 3.62 -14.17
CA ARG A 80 12.74 3.38 -13.03
C ARG A 80 12.91 4.44 -11.95
N ALA A 81 14.14 4.78 -11.57
CA ALA A 81 14.41 5.79 -10.55
C ALA A 81 13.96 7.21 -10.98
N ALA A 82 14.13 7.55 -12.26
CA ALA A 82 13.63 8.79 -12.84
C ALA A 82 12.09 8.83 -12.85
N GLY A 83 11.46 7.74 -13.31
CA GLY A 83 10.01 7.56 -13.24
C GLY A 83 9.48 7.72 -11.81
N ALA A 84 10.13 7.08 -10.84
CA ALA A 84 9.78 7.19 -9.44
C ALA A 84 9.89 8.63 -8.89
N THR A 85 10.85 9.41 -9.37
CA THR A 85 10.99 10.82 -8.99
C THR A 85 9.85 11.67 -9.55
N ALA A 86 9.50 11.47 -10.82
CA ALA A 86 8.35 12.12 -11.43
C ALA A 86 7.03 11.70 -10.78
N GLY A 87 6.88 10.41 -10.43
CA GLY A 87 5.72 9.87 -9.75
C GLY A 87 5.51 10.49 -8.37
N ARG A 88 6.57 10.59 -7.55
CA ARG A 88 6.51 11.30 -6.26
C ARG A 88 6.08 12.77 -6.42
N ALA A 89 6.61 13.47 -7.43
CA ALA A 89 6.21 14.86 -7.68
C ALA A 89 4.74 14.97 -8.08
N ALA A 90 4.24 14.07 -8.92
CA ALA A 90 2.83 14.01 -9.31
C ALA A 90 1.92 13.70 -8.11
N ALA A 91 2.30 12.73 -7.26
CA ALA A 91 1.59 12.40 -6.04
C ALA A 91 1.54 13.56 -5.04
N GLN A 92 2.63 14.31 -4.88
CA GLN A 92 2.64 15.52 -4.04
C GLN A 92 1.71 16.61 -4.57
N TRP A 93 1.64 16.79 -5.88
CA TRP A 93 0.72 17.74 -6.48
C TRP A 93 -0.74 17.32 -6.30
N TRP A 94 -1.04 16.04 -6.54
CA TRP A 94 -2.34 15.44 -6.22
C TRP A 94 -2.70 15.66 -4.75
N ALA A 95 -1.76 15.42 -3.84
CA ALA A 95 -2.00 15.52 -2.40
C ALA A 95 -2.43 16.92 -1.99
N GLN A 96 -1.90 17.97 -2.62
CA GLN A 96 -2.33 19.35 -2.34
C GLN A 96 -3.82 19.58 -2.63
N ASP A 97 -4.35 18.95 -3.69
CA ASP A 97 -5.73 19.10 -4.15
C ASP A 97 -6.70 18.11 -3.50
N ALA A 98 -6.23 16.91 -3.14
CA ALA A 98 -7.08 15.85 -2.61
C ALA A 98 -7.12 15.81 -1.08
N VAL A 99 -5.97 15.97 -0.42
CA VAL A 99 -5.81 15.78 1.04
C VAL A 99 -5.05 16.93 1.71
N GLY A 100 -4.78 18.00 0.97
CA GLY A 100 -4.00 19.16 1.39
C GLY A 100 -4.80 20.45 1.42
N GLY A 101 -4.11 21.59 1.41
CA GLY A 101 -4.73 22.90 1.61
C GLY A 101 -5.74 23.34 0.53
N ARG A 102 -5.80 22.66 -0.62
CA ARG A 102 -6.77 22.93 -1.70
C ARG A 102 -7.96 21.94 -1.71
N ALA A 103 -7.95 20.96 -0.81
CA ALA A 103 -8.99 19.95 -0.72
C ALA A 103 -10.35 20.55 -0.39
N ARG A 104 -11.40 19.94 -0.95
CA ARG A 104 -12.80 20.28 -0.69
C ARG A 104 -13.45 19.09 0.02
N GLY A 105 -14.09 19.34 1.16
CA GLY A 105 -14.75 18.30 1.95
C GLY A 105 -13.83 17.68 3.01
N SER A 106 -14.14 16.45 3.41
CA SER A 106 -13.41 15.76 4.47
C SER A 106 -12.06 15.24 3.95
N VAL A 107 -10.98 15.93 4.32
CA VAL A 107 -9.59 15.53 4.02
C VAL A 107 -9.28 14.15 4.64
N ALA A 108 -9.65 13.94 5.90
CA ALA A 108 -9.44 12.67 6.58
C ALA A 108 -10.28 11.56 5.92
N GLY A 109 -11.54 11.81 5.58
CA GLY A 109 -12.41 10.85 4.91
C GLY A 109 -11.82 10.39 3.57
N THR A 110 -11.34 11.34 2.78
CA THR A 110 -10.66 11.08 1.50
C THR A 110 -9.40 10.25 1.70
N ALA A 111 -8.56 10.61 2.67
CA ALA A 111 -7.33 9.89 2.97
C ALA A 111 -7.59 8.43 3.38
N ARG A 112 -8.66 8.15 4.14
CA ARG A 112 -9.01 6.78 4.55
C ARG A 112 -9.49 5.95 3.37
N GLN A 113 -10.38 6.51 2.56
CA GLN A 113 -10.87 5.83 1.36
C GLN A 113 -9.71 5.41 0.46
N VAL A 114 -8.73 6.30 0.26
CA VAL A 114 -7.54 6.01 -0.55
C VAL A 114 -6.67 4.93 0.10
N LEU A 115 -6.37 5.00 1.41
CA LEU A 115 -5.58 3.97 2.07
C LEU A 115 -6.24 2.60 2.03
N THR A 116 -7.53 2.51 2.32
CA THR A 116 -8.29 1.25 2.24
C THR A 116 -8.23 0.69 0.83
N ALA A 117 -8.38 1.52 -0.20
CA ALA A 117 -8.29 1.09 -1.58
C ALA A 117 -6.89 0.60 -1.98
N VAL A 118 -5.83 1.25 -1.48
CA VAL A 118 -4.45 0.79 -1.68
C VAL A 118 -4.24 -0.58 -1.01
N ASP A 119 -4.71 -0.75 0.22
CA ASP A 119 -4.58 -2.01 0.97
C ASP A 119 -5.38 -3.17 0.34
N ASP A 120 -6.57 -2.87 -0.22
CA ASP A 120 -7.43 -3.86 -0.86
C ASP A 120 -7.12 -4.06 -2.36
N GLY A 121 -6.28 -3.21 -2.95
CA GLY A 121 -5.98 -3.23 -4.39
C GLY A 121 -7.18 -2.86 -5.27
N ASP A 122 -8.03 -1.93 -4.81
CA ASP A 122 -9.27 -1.55 -5.51
C ASP A 122 -8.96 -0.72 -6.77
N PRO A 123 -9.20 -1.25 -7.99
CA PRO A 123 -8.90 -0.55 -9.23
C PRO A 123 -9.71 0.74 -9.38
N ALA A 124 -10.92 0.84 -8.83
CA ALA A 124 -11.76 2.02 -9.02
C ALA A 124 -11.15 3.30 -8.42
N VAL A 125 -10.38 3.17 -7.35
CA VAL A 125 -9.67 4.29 -6.72
C VAL A 125 -8.26 4.42 -7.29
N LEU A 126 -7.57 3.30 -7.52
CA LEU A 126 -6.21 3.30 -8.08
C LEU A 126 -6.17 3.90 -9.50
N ASP A 127 -7.17 3.65 -10.33
CA ASP A 127 -7.31 4.24 -11.67
C ASP A 127 -7.57 5.76 -11.62
N GLY A 128 -7.97 6.29 -10.46
CA GLY A 128 -8.16 7.72 -10.22
C GLY A 128 -6.90 8.46 -9.77
N LEU A 129 -5.80 7.74 -9.48
CA LEU A 129 -4.52 8.33 -9.13
C LEU A 129 -3.77 8.83 -10.38
N PRO A 130 -2.79 9.74 -10.22
CA PRO A 130 -1.89 10.08 -11.32
C PRO A 130 -1.25 8.82 -11.92
N ALA A 131 -1.38 8.63 -13.22
CA ALA A 131 -0.82 7.48 -13.92
C ALA A 131 0.03 7.93 -15.11
N ALA A 132 1.08 7.17 -15.42
CA ALA A 132 1.86 7.40 -16.62
C ALA A 132 1.06 7.01 -17.87
N ASP A 133 1.00 7.90 -18.87
CA ASP A 133 0.49 7.51 -20.19
C ASP A 133 1.50 6.61 -20.91
N ARG A 134 1.22 5.30 -20.85
CA ARG A 134 2.03 4.23 -21.46
C ARG A 134 2.03 4.24 -22.98
N TYR A 135 1.17 5.04 -23.62
CA TYR A 135 1.05 5.14 -25.07
C TYR A 135 1.53 6.49 -25.61
N SER A 136 1.95 7.42 -24.74
CA SER A 136 2.56 8.69 -25.14
C SER A 136 4.03 8.51 -25.52
N VAL A 137 4.27 8.06 -26.76
CA VAL A 137 5.61 7.77 -27.30
C VAL A 137 6.46 9.02 -27.57
N ALA A 138 5.84 10.21 -27.59
CA ALA A 138 6.51 11.45 -27.99
C ALA A 138 7.60 11.88 -26.99
N GLU A 139 7.47 11.49 -25.72
CA GLU A 139 8.36 11.91 -24.63
C GLU A 139 9.46 10.88 -24.31
N ASP A 140 9.40 9.68 -24.88
CA ASP A 140 10.32 8.59 -24.52
C ASP A 140 11.79 8.95 -24.75
N ARG A 141 12.07 9.65 -25.87
CA ARG A 141 13.41 10.11 -26.22
C ARG A 141 13.95 11.08 -25.18
N ASP A 142 13.13 12.02 -24.74
CA ASP A 142 13.55 13.07 -23.81
C ASP A 142 13.76 12.49 -22.41
N ARG A 143 12.84 11.63 -21.95
CA ARG A 143 12.97 10.89 -20.68
C ARG A 143 14.23 10.04 -20.66
N TYR A 144 14.53 9.35 -21.76
CA TYR A 144 15.77 8.57 -21.87
C TYR A 144 17.01 9.46 -21.86
N ALA A 145 17.01 10.57 -22.60
CA ALA A 145 18.14 11.48 -22.65
C ALA A 145 18.45 12.11 -21.28
N GLU A 146 17.42 12.35 -20.45
CA GLU A 146 17.58 12.89 -19.10
C GLU A 146 18.04 11.84 -18.09
N ALA A 147 17.54 10.61 -18.18
CA ALA A 147 17.72 9.58 -17.15
C ALA A 147 18.84 8.57 -17.43
N ALA A 148 19.22 8.37 -18.70
CA ALA A 148 20.18 7.34 -19.05
C ALA A 148 21.57 7.67 -18.48
N PRO A 149 22.25 6.69 -17.85
CA PRO A 149 23.56 6.91 -17.27
C PRO A 149 24.64 7.16 -18.33
N ASP A 150 25.74 7.79 -17.91
CA ASP A 150 26.92 7.99 -18.77
C ASP A 150 27.40 6.67 -19.39
N GLY A 151 27.63 6.68 -20.70
CA GLY A 151 28.03 5.50 -21.46
C GLY A 151 26.88 4.61 -21.94
N ALA A 152 25.63 4.96 -21.63
CA ALA A 152 24.47 4.33 -22.24
C ALA A 152 24.44 4.57 -23.77
N PRO A 153 23.85 3.66 -24.56
CA PRO A 153 23.65 3.88 -25.99
C PRO A 153 22.85 5.15 -26.27
N ALA A 154 23.16 5.82 -27.38
CA ALA A 154 22.30 6.90 -27.86
C ALA A 154 20.91 6.36 -28.23
N TRP A 155 19.87 7.15 -27.97
CA TRP A 155 18.48 6.79 -28.29
C TRP A 155 18.29 6.33 -29.74
N ASP A 156 18.86 7.05 -30.70
CA ASP A 156 18.76 6.72 -32.13
C ASP A 156 19.44 5.38 -32.50
N GLY A 157 20.28 4.85 -31.59
CA GLY A 157 20.92 3.54 -31.68
C GLY A 157 20.15 2.42 -30.99
N LEU A 158 19.05 2.71 -30.29
CA LEU A 158 18.24 1.69 -29.64
C LEU A 158 17.39 0.91 -30.64
N THR A 159 17.06 -0.31 -30.21
CA THR A 159 16.11 -1.21 -30.85
C THR A 159 14.69 -0.86 -30.43
N ALA A 160 13.68 -1.22 -31.23
CA ALA A 160 12.28 -0.95 -30.87
C ALA A 160 11.91 -1.61 -29.52
N GLY A 161 12.35 -2.86 -29.31
CA GLY A 161 12.17 -3.56 -28.05
C GLY A 161 12.88 -2.90 -26.86
N ARG A 162 14.06 -2.29 -27.07
CA ARG A 162 14.74 -1.52 -26.01
C ARG A 162 14.04 -0.20 -25.71
N CYS A 163 13.51 0.48 -26.72
CA CYS A 163 12.67 1.66 -26.51
C CYS A 163 11.44 1.30 -25.66
N ASP A 164 10.75 0.21 -25.99
CA ASP A 164 9.61 -0.27 -25.20
C ASP A 164 10.02 -0.63 -23.76
N GLN A 165 11.14 -1.33 -23.57
CA GLN A 165 11.64 -1.65 -22.23
C GLN A 165 11.96 -0.39 -21.41
N THR A 166 12.53 0.65 -22.02
CA THR A 166 12.78 1.92 -21.33
C THR A 166 11.50 2.63 -20.94
N ARG A 167 10.46 2.59 -21.81
CA ARG A 167 9.14 3.15 -21.52
C ARG A 167 8.50 2.44 -20.33
N TRP A 168 8.44 1.11 -20.37
CA TRP A 168 7.88 0.30 -19.30
C TRP A 168 8.63 0.50 -17.98
N ALA A 169 9.97 0.51 -18.01
CA ALA A 169 10.77 0.77 -16.82
C ALA A 169 10.44 2.13 -16.19
N TRP A 170 10.29 3.18 -16.99
CA TRP A 170 9.91 4.50 -16.48
C TRP A 170 8.48 4.51 -15.93
N CYS A 171 7.51 3.97 -16.67
CA CYS A 171 6.10 3.89 -16.26
C CYS A 171 5.91 3.09 -14.98
N ASP A 172 6.55 1.92 -14.86
CA ASP A 172 6.48 1.09 -13.65
C ASP A 172 7.04 1.84 -12.43
N GLY A 173 8.18 2.53 -12.61
CA GLY A 173 8.76 3.37 -11.56
C GLY A 173 7.84 4.53 -11.15
N PHE A 174 7.19 5.18 -12.13
CA PHE A 174 6.24 6.25 -11.90
C PHE A 174 5.01 5.76 -11.13
N ASP A 175 4.32 4.74 -11.64
CA ASP A 175 3.06 4.26 -11.07
C ASP A 175 3.28 3.72 -9.64
N ALA A 176 4.33 2.93 -9.42
CA ALA A 176 4.68 2.44 -8.09
C ALA A 176 4.96 3.58 -7.10
N ALA A 177 5.74 4.58 -7.51
CA ALA A 177 6.06 5.71 -6.64
C ALA A 177 4.87 6.64 -6.40
N VAL A 178 3.92 6.73 -7.32
CA VAL A 178 2.66 7.45 -7.07
C VAL A 178 1.88 6.75 -5.98
N THR A 179 1.66 5.43 -6.09
CA THR A 179 0.90 4.67 -5.09
C THR A 179 1.55 4.78 -3.71
N ASP A 180 2.87 4.59 -3.62
CA ASP A 180 3.62 4.68 -2.36
C ASP A 180 3.53 6.09 -1.73
N GLU A 181 3.74 7.14 -2.53
CA GLU A 181 3.73 8.52 -2.01
C GLU A 181 2.32 9.00 -1.68
N VAL A 182 1.31 8.63 -2.46
CA VAL A 182 -0.10 8.89 -2.13
C VAL A 182 -0.46 8.25 -0.80
N ALA A 183 -0.12 6.97 -0.61
CA ALA A 183 -0.35 6.27 0.66
C ALA A 183 0.39 6.99 1.80
N ARG A 184 1.66 7.35 1.63
CA ARG A 184 2.43 8.10 2.63
C ARG A 184 1.75 9.43 3.02
N GLN A 185 1.27 10.21 2.05
CA GLN A 185 0.58 11.48 2.31
C GLN A 185 -0.73 11.27 3.08
N CYS A 186 -1.51 10.25 2.72
CA CYS A 186 -2.73 9.89 3.45
C CYS A 186 -2.43 9.45 4.89
N ARG A 187 -1.35 8.70 5.12
CA ARG A 187 -0.91 8.30 6.47
C ARG A 187 -0.52 9.49 7.32
N VAL A 188 0.20 10.46 6.76
CA VAL A 188 0.55 11.71 7.46
C VAL A 188 -0.69 12.46 7.92
N VAL A 189 -1.71 12.54 7.06
CA VAL A 189 -3.00 13.18 7.38
C VAL A 189 -3.74 12.45 8.50
N LEU A 190 -3.67 11.12 8.53
CA LEU A 190 -4.41 10.26 9.44
C LEU A 190 -3.62 9.82 10.67
N SER A 191 -2.37 10.24 10.79
CA SER A 191 -1.43 9.64 11.73
C SER A 191 -1.91 9.80 13.17
N PRO A 192 -2.20 8.70 13.89
CA PRO A 192 -2.58 8.76 15.31
C PRO A 192 -1.40 9.19 16.20
N THR A 193 -0.19 9.25 15.63
CA THR A 193 1.06 9.62 16.30
C THR A 193 1.60 10.98 15.83
N GLY A 194 0.98 11.58 14.81
CA GLY A 194 1.42 12.85 14.22
C GLY A 194 2.71 12.76 13.39
N ASP A 195 3.15 11.55 13.03
CA ASP A 195 4.34 11.28 12.21
C ASP A 195 4.00 10.47 10.95
N ASP A 196 4.99 10.23 10.07
CA ASP A 196 4.80 9.55 8.78
C ASP A 196 5.07 8.03 8.83
N ARG A 197 5.05 7.43 10.03
CA ARG A 197 5.32 6.00 10.19
C ARG A 197 4.28 5.14 9.48
N ASP A 198 4.76 4.12 8.79
CA ASP A 198 3.91 3.08 8.23
C ASP A 198 3.45 2.11 9.32
N LEU A 199 2.14 2.06 9.57
CA LEU A 199 1.49 1.16 10.52
C LEU A 199 0.76 -0.01 9.82
N SER A 200 0.96 -0.24 8.53
CA SER A 200 0.30 -1.32 7.78
C SER A 200 0.59 -2.71 8.35
N HIS A 201 1.74 -2.93 8.99
CA HIS A 201 2.06 -4.18 9.69
C HIS A 201 1.15 -4.48 10.89
N LEU A 202 0.42 -3.48 11.38
CA LEU A 202 -0.57 -3.60 12.45
C LEU A 202 -2.01 -3.68 11.92
N HIS A 203 -2.20 -3.80 10.60
CA HIS A 203 -3.51 -3.92 9.99
C HIS A 203 -4.26 -5.17 10.55
N PRO A 204 -5.58 -5.11 10.81
CA PRO A 204 -6.37 -6.22 11.38
C PRO A 204 -6.20 -7.56 10.66
N LYS A 205 -6.21 -7.54 9.32
CA LYS A 205 -5.96 -8.72 8.47
C LYS A 205 -4.58 -9.35 8.67
N GLN A 206 -3.61 -8.62 9.21
CA GLN A 206 -2.25 -9.07 9.51
C GLN A 206 -2.08 -9.53 10.96
N ALA A 207 -3.06 -9.31 11.86
CA ALA A 207 -2.98 -9.78 13.23
C ALA A 207 -2.88 -11.31 13.30
N ARG A 208 -1.90 -11.83 14.05
CA ARG A 208 -1.65 -13.26 14.26
C ARG A 208 -1.38 -13.53 15.72
N ILE A 209 -1.73 -14.72 16.21
CA ILE A 209 -1.36 -15.15 17.57
C ILE A 209 0.16 -15.08 17.72
N GLY A 210 0.61 -14.46 18.80
CA GLY A 210 2.01 -14.14 19.09
C GLY A 210 2.51 -12.82 18.48
N GLY A 211 1.75 -12.21 17.56
CA GLY A 211 2.10 -10.96 16.88
C GLY A 211 1.52 -9.70 17.55
N PRO A 212 2.10 -8.52 17.27
CA PRO A 212 1.53 -7.26 17.73
C PRO A 212 0.24 -6.91 16.97
N GLY A 213 -0.61 -6.09 17.58
CA GLY A 213 -1.78 -5.51 16.94
C GLY A 213 -2.31 -4.30 17.70
N VAL A 214 -3.09 -3.48 17.01
CA VAL A 214 -3.93 -2.46 17.64
C VAL A 214 -5.31 -3.06 17.87
N PHE A 215 -5.85 -2.88 19.06
CA PHE A 215 -7.19 -3.37 19.42
C PHE A 215 -8.00 -2.31 20.13
N ALA A 216 -9.33 -2.46 20.08
CA ALA A 216 -10.29 -1.65 20.81
C ALA A 216 -11.53 -2.48 21.14
N GLY A 217 -12.36 -2.01 22.07
CA GLY A 217 -13.66 -2.62 22.33
C GLY A 217 -14.61 -2.33 21.16
N ASP A 218 -15.55 -3.23 20.87
CA ASP A 218 -16.55 -3.00 19.80
C ASP A 218 -17.43 -1.76 20.06
N TRP A 219 -17.59 -1.35 21.32
CA TRP A 219 -18.28 -0.12 21.73
C TRP A 219 -17.45 1.16 21.55
N ALA A 220 -16.16 1.05 21.21
CA ALA A 220 -15.25 2.21 21.15
C ALA A 220 -15.51 3.13 19.94
N TRP A 221 -16.33 2.68 18.99
CA TRP A 221 -16.72 3.44 17.81
C TRP A 221 -17.68 4.58 18.19
N THR A 222 -17.23 5.82 18.01
CA THR A 222 -18.01 7.03 18.24
C THR A 222 -17.97 7.94 17.01
N PRO A 223 -19.07 8.61 16.64
CA PRO A 223 -19.04 9.57 15.55
C PRO A 223 -18.20 10.79 15.93
N ASN A 224 -17.37 11.28 15.01
CA ASN A 224 -16.68 12.57 15.13
C ASN A 224 -17.60 13.74 14.75
N ALA A 225 -17.07 14.97 14.73
CA ALA A 225 -17.83 16.17 14.39
C ALA A 225 -18.41 16.13 12.95
N GLU A 226 -17.76 15.39 12.06
CA GLU A 226 -18.18 15.15 10.68
C GLU A 226 -19.15 13.96 10.53
N GLY A 227 -19.50 13.29 11.63
CA GLY A 227 -20.42 12.14 11.65
C GLY A 227 -19.78 10.81 11.26
N GLU A 228 -18.46 10.76 11.10
CA GLU A 228 -17.71 9.56 10.79
C GLU A 228 -17.40 8.75 12.05
N MET A 229 -17.56 7.42 11.98
CA MET A 229 -17.26 6.54 13.11
C MET A 229 -15.74 6.42 13.30
N ARG A 230 -15.27 6.72 14.51
CA ARG A 230 -13.86 6.74 14.91
C ARG A 230 -13.67 6.04 16.24
N ILE A 231 -12.47 5.52 16.44
CA ILE A 231 -12.04 5.01 17.74
C ILE A 231 -11.19 6.10 18.40
N LEU A 232 -11.63 6.63 19.54
CA LEU A 232 -10.87 7.67 20.23
C LEU A 232 -9.49 7.17 20.68
N VAL A 233 -9.41 5.91 21.12
CA VAL A 233 -8.20 5.30 21.67
C VAL A 233 -8.07 3.86 21.20
N GLY A 234 -7.06 3.57 20.39
CA GLY A 234 -6.60 2.20 20.15
C GLY A 234 -5.54 1.79 21.17
N PHE A 235 -5.41 0.49 21.42
CA PHE A 235 -4.47 -0.06 22.40
C PHE A 235 -3.48 -1.01 21.72
N ILE A 236 -2.19 -0.87 22.01
CA ILE A 236 -1.18 -1.83 21.54
C ILE A 236 -1.18 -3.06 22.44
N GLY A 237 -1.23 -4.23 21.81
CA GLY A 237 -1.07 -5.50 22.50
C GLY A 237 -0.45 -6.57 21.62
N THR A 238 -0.18 -7.72 22.22
CA THR A 238 0.15 -8.96 21.51
C THR A 238 -1.08 -9.85 21.52
N LEU A 239 -1.54 -10.29 20.35
CA LEU A 239 -2.67 -11.21 20.25
C LEU A 239 -2.23 -12.57 20.80
N VAL A 240 -2.88 -13.09 21.84
CA VAL A 240 -2.49 -14.36 22.48
C VAL A 240 -3.50 -15.47 22.27
N ASP A 241 -4.77 -15.13 22.02
CA ASP A 241 -5.81 -16.11 21.76
C ASP A 241 -7.01 -15.47 21.06
N THR A 242 -7.98 -16.30 20.69
CA THR A 242 -9.34 -15.86 20.34
C THR A 242 -10.37 -16.65 21.15
N TRP A 243 -11.37 -15.96 21.69
CA TRP A 243 -12.41 -16.56 22.52
C TRP A 243 -13.78 -16.11 22.05
N ASN A 244 -14.66 -17.06 21.71
CA ASN A 244 -15.99 -16.80 21.13
C ASN A 244 -15.98 -15.82 19.94
N GLY A 245 -14.91 -15.83 19.14
CA GLY A 245 -14.72 -14.92 17.99
C GLY A 245 -14.11 -13.56 18.34
N TRP A 246 -13.92 -13.25 19.61
CA TRP A 246 -13.26 -12.03 20.08
C TRP A 246 -11.77 -12.24 20.32
N ALA A 247 -11.00 -11.19 20.13
CA ALA A 247 -9.56 -11.24 20.30
C ALA A 247 -9.18 -11.18 21.78
N VAL A 248 -8.15 -11.92 22.17
CA VAL A 248 -7.55 -11.85 23.51
C VAL A 248 -6.15 -11.29 23.37
N PHE A 249 -5.91 -10.14 23.98
CA PHE A 249 -4.62 -9.46 23.92
C PHE A 249 -3.90 -9.51 25.27
N THR A 250 -2.57 -9.53 25.22
CA THR A 250 -1.75 -9.15 26.37
C THR A 250 -1.15 -7.77 26.16
N CYS A 251 -1.21 -6.92 27.20
CA CYS A 251 -0.73 -5.54 27.14
C CYS A 251 0.14 -5.17 28.35
N THR A 252 0.87 -4.06 28.25
CA THR A 252 1.70 -3.57 29.35
C THR A 252 0.84 -2.85 30.40
N ARG A 253 1.40 -2.60 31.59
CA ARG A 253 0.75 -1.77 32.62
C ARG A 253 0.27 -0.43 32.09
N GLN A 254 1.09 0.27 31.32
CA GLN A 254 0.74 1.56 30.73
C GLN A 254 -0.48 1.48 29.81
N VAL A 255 -0.59 0.42 29.01
CA VAL A 255 -1.75 0.21 28.14
C VAL A 255 -2.98 -0.15 28.97
N ALA A 256 -2.84 -1.00 30.00
CA ALA A 256 -3.92 -1.31 30.92
C ALA A 256 -4.46 -0.07 31.64
N GLU A 257 -3.59 0.85 32.06
CA GLU A 257 -3.97 2.17 32.60
C GLU A 257 -4.72 3.03 31.59
N ALA A 258 -4.29 3.01 30.32
CA ALA A 258 -5.01 3.70 29.26
C ALA A 258 -6.41 3.10 29.01
N ILE A 259 -6.57 1.78 29.12
CA ILE A 259 -7.87 1.10 29.00
C ILE A 259 -8.81 1.54 30.14
N VAL A 260 -8.34 1.50 31.39
CA VAL A 260 -9.12 1.97 32.56
C VAL A 260 -9.53 3.43 32.38
N ALA A 261 -8.59 4.28 31.95
CA ALA A 261 -8.86 5.69 31.72
C ALA A 261 -9.87 5.94 30.59
N ASP A 262 -9.79 5.19 29.49
CA ASP A 262 -10.75 5.32 28.39
C ASP A 262 -12.14 4.82 28.78
N GLN A 263 -12.24 3.74 29.57
CA GLN A 263 -13.51 3.25 30.12
C GLN A 263 -14.18 4.31 31.01
N HIS A 264 -13.42 5.01 31.85
CA HIS A 264 -13.93 6.15 32.62
C HIS A 264 -14.44 7.27 31.71
N ALA A 265 -13.65 7.63 30.69
CA ALA A 265 -14.05 8.67 29.75
C ALA A 265 -15.31 8.28 28.94
N ALA A 266 -15.45 7.01 28.55
CA ALA A 266 -16.63 6.50 27.86
C ALA A 266 -17.88 6.59 28.75
N ARG A 267 -17.75 6.19 30.03
CA ARG A 267 -18.83 6.32 31.02
C ARG A 267 -19.24 7.78 31.22
N ASP A 268 -18.28 8.71 31.27
CA ASP A 268 -18.59 10.14 31.39
C ASP A 268 -19.27 10.70 30.14
N ARG A 269 -18.84 10.29 28.93
CA ARG A 269 -19.51 10.66 27.67
C ARG A 269 -20.94 10.17 27.63
N TYR A 270 -21.18 8.91 28.02
CA TYR A 270 -22.53 8.35 28.05
C TYR A 270 -23.41 9.04 29.10
N ARG A 271 -22.85 9.34 30.27
CA ARG A 271 -23.53 10.17 31.28
C ARG A 271 -23.95 11.53 30.71
N GLN A 272 -23.06 12.23 30.00
CA GLN A 272 -23.37 13.52 29.37
C GLN A 272 -24.44 13.40 28.28
N HIS A 273 -24.42 12.32 27.51
CA HIS A 273 -25.45 12.03 26.51
C HIS A 273 -26.83 11.86 27.17
N LEU A 274 -26.92 11.03 28.21
CA LEU A 274 -28.15 10.84 29.01
C LEU A 274 -28.67 12.16 29.61
N ALA A 275 -27.77 13.02 30.11
CA ALA A 275 -28.15 14.34 30.62
C ALA A 275 -28.77 15.24 29.53
N THR A 276 -28.25 15.15 28.30
CA THR A 276 -28.78 15.89 27.14
C THR A 276 -30.18 15.38 26.75
N GLU A 277 -30.46 14.10 26.99
CA GLU A 277 -31.79 13.49 26.82
C GLU A 277 -32.74 13.73 28.01
N GLY A 278 -32.27 14.44 29.05
CA GLY A 278 -33.06 14.81 30.22
C GLY A 278 -33.06 13.76 31.35
N VAL A 279 -32.27 12.70 31.24
CA VAL A 279 -32.08 11.71 32.31
C VAL A 279 -31.06 12.23 33.31
N THR A 280 -31.43 12.31 34.59
CA THR A 280 -30.58 12.91 35.64
C THR A 280 -30.68 12.15 36.97
N GLY A 281 -29.72 12.37 37.86
CA GLY A 281 -29.75 11.81 39.21
C GLY A 281 -29.53 10.30 39.22
N THR A 282 -30.22 9.58 40.11
CA THR A 282 -30.03 8.14 40.32
C THR A 282 -30.26 7.32 39.05
N ASP A 283 -31.31 7.64 38.29
CA ASP A 283 -31.66 6.93 37.05
C ASP A 283 -30.53 7.01 36.01
N GLN A 284 -29.81 8.13 35.98
CA GLN A 284 -28.68 8.33 35.08
C GLN A 284 -27.49 7.44 35.48
N ASP A 285 -27.17 7.37 36.77
CA ASP A 285 -26.05 6.55 37.26
C ASP A 285 -26.36 5.06 37.12
N ASP A 286 -27.60 4.63 37.37
CA ASP A 286 -28.03 3.24 37.18
C ASP A 286 -27.89 2.83 35.69
N LEU A 287 -28.36 3.65 34.75
CA LEU A 287 -28.24 3.35 33.30
C LEU A 287 -26.77 3.29 32.83
N VAL A 288 -25.90 4.14 33.37
CA VAL A 288 -24.46 4.10 33.04
C VAL A 288 -23.82 2.81 33.56
N ASP A 289 -24.18 2.37 34.76
CA ASP A 289 -23.68 1.13 35.36
C ASP A 289 -24.23 -0.13 34.71
N GLU A 290 -25.47 -0.09 34.22
CA GLU A 290 -26.10 -1.17 33.46
C GLU A 290 -25.50 -1.28 32.04
N SER A 291 -25.08 -0.16 31.44
CA SER A 291 -24.48 -0.18 30.09
C SER A 291 -23.00 -0.52 30.07
N MET A 292 -22.23 -0.09 31.06
CA MET A 292 -20.77 -0.19 31.05
C MET A 292 -20.22 -0.52 32.42
N ALA A 293 -19.39 -1.56 32.52
CA ALA A 293 -18.75 -1.95 33.78
C ALA A 293 -17.86 -0.83 34.36
N ARG A 294 -17.75 -0.78 35.68
CA ARG A 294 -16.80 0.11 36.38
C ARG A 294 -15.43 -0.57 36.42
N MET A 295 -14.39 0.16 36.03
CA MET A 295 -13.02 -0.36 36.06
C MET A 295 -12.16 0.49 37.00
N ARG A 296 -11.27 -0.14 37.76
CA ARG A 296 -10.30 0.55 38.60
C ARG A 296 -9.10 -0.34 38.89
N PHE A 297 -7.99 0.27 39.27
CA PHE A 297 -6.88 -0.47 39.88
C PHE A 297 -7.07 -0.59 41.38
N ASP A 298 -6.89 -1.80 41.90
CA ASP A 298 -6.62 -2.11 43.30
C ASP A 298 -5.17 -2.64 43.40
N GLY A 299 -4.24 -1.71 43.65
CA GLY A 299 -2.81 -1.96 43.49
C GLY A 299 -2.45 -2.35 42.05
N ASP A 300 -1.94 -3.57 41.89
CA ASP A 300 -1.58 -4.13 40.59
C ASP A 300 -2.74 -4.84 39.89
N VAL A 301 -3.86 -5.08 40.56
CA VAL A 301 -5.00 -5.80 40.00
C VAL A 301 -6.00 -4.83 39.38
N ILE A 302 -6.44 -5.10 38.16
CA ILE A 302 -7.61 -4.41 37.59
C ILE A 302 -8.86 -5.09 38.15
N GLU A 303 -9.69 -4.33 38.86
CA GLU A 303 -11.02 -4.75 39.26
C GLU A 303 -12.03 -4.22 38.25
N VAL A 304 -12.88 -5.13 37.78
CA VAL A 304 -13.96 -4.87 36.85
C VAL A 304 -15.26 -5.25 37.54
N ASP A 305 -16.07 -4.27 37.87
CA ASP A 305 -17.37 -4.49 38.47
C ASP A 305 -18.44 -4.47 37.37
N GLU A 306 -18.88 -5.67 36.99
CA GLU A 306 -19.90 -5.95 35.98
C GLU A 306 -21.25 -6.29 36.63
N SER A 307 -21.37 -6.11 37.95
CA SER A 307 -22.52 -6.60 38.70
C SER A 307 -23.85 -6.01 38.25
N ARG A 308 -23.84 -4.74 37.84
CA ARG A 308 -25.01 -4.06 37.26
C ARG A 308 -25.23 -4.42 35.79
N VAL A 309 -24.17 -4.63 35.02
CA VAL A 309 -24.25 -5.03 33.60
C VAL A 309 -24.92 -6.40 33.45
N HIS A 310 -24.63 -7.32 34.36
CA HIS A 310 -25.19 -8.68 34.34
C HIS A 310 -26.36 -8.90 35.30
N GLY A 311 -26.66 -7.94 36.17
CA GLY A 311 -27.62 -8.13 37.25
C GLY A 311 -27.20 -9.22 38.25
N ASP A 312 -25.90 -9.49 38.35
CA ASP A 312 -25.29 -10.53 39.18
C ASP A 312 -24.29 -9.89 40.18
N PRO A 313 -24.60 -9.85 41.48
CA PRO A 313 -23.71 -9.28 42.50
C PRO A 313 -22.31 -9.91 42.57
N GLU A 314 -22.12 -11.12 42.04
CA GLU A 314 -20.84 -11.83 42.04
C GLU A 314 -20.01 -11.60 40.76
N ALA A 315 -20.55 -10.88 39.77
CA ALA A 315 -19.88 -10.56 38.50
C ALA A 315 -18.81 -9.46 38.67
N VAL A 316 -17.77 -9.77 39.44
CA VAL A 316 -16.59 -8.92 39.62
C VAL A 316 -15.35 -9.66 39.14
N GLN A 317 -14.82 -9.24 37.98
CA GLN A 317 -13.59 -9.80 37.42
C GLN A 317 -12.35 -9.12 38.02
N ARG A 318 -11.32 -9.92 38.28
CA ARG A 318 -10.01 -9.44 38.75
C ARG A 318 -8.90 -9.89 37.80
N ILE A 319 -8.21 -8.92 37.20
CA ILE A 319 -7.13 -9.17 36.24
C ILE A 319 -5.81 -8.77 36.90
N ALA A 320 -5.09 -9.77 37.40
CA ALA A 320 -3.74 -9.59 37.92
C ALA A 320 -2.72 -9.64 36.77
N PRO A 321 -1.57 -8.95 36.90
CA PRO A 321 -0.50 -9.10 35.94
C PRO A 321 0.08 -10.51 35.98
N SER A 322 0.52 -11.00 34.82
CA SER A 322 1.33 -12.20 34.70
C SER A 322 2.72 -12.00 35.30
N ALA A 323 3.52 -13.06 35.36
CA ALA A 323 4.86 -13.03 35.96
C ALA A 323 5.84 -12.04 35.29
N ASP A 324 5.60 -11.72 34.02
CA ASP A 324 6.31 -10.71 33.22
C ASP A 324 5.69 -9.30 33.30
N GLY A 325 4.71 -9.09 34.20
CA GLY A 325 4.10 -7.79 34.45
C GLY A 325 3.06 -7.36 33.42
N ARG A 326 2.58 -8.28 32.57
CA ARG A 326 1.60 -7.99 31.51
C ARG A 326 0.18 -8.35 31.92
N TYR A 327 -0.80 -7.72 31.30
CA TYR A 327 -2.22 -7.93 31.59
C TYR A 327 -2.86 -8.66 30.43
N ILE A 328 -3.56 -9.76 30.70
CA ILE A 328 -4.38 -10.43 29.70
C ILE A 328 -5.74 -9.76 29.73
N VAL A 329 -6.04 -9.01 28.67
CA VAL A 329 -7.36 -8.41 28.45
C VAL A 329 -8.17 -9.37 27.57
N MET A 330 -9.04 -10.10 28.25
CA MET A 330 -10.04 -10.99 27.69
C MET A 330 -11.36 -10.59 28.32
N GLY A 331 -12.38 -10.37 27.51
CA GLY A 331 -13.68 -10.04 28.03
C GLY A 331 -14.65 -11.19 28.00
N TRP A 332 -15.22 -11.47 29.17
CA TRP A 332 -16.56 -12.04 29.21
C TRP A 332 -17.59 -11.00 28.73
N ALA A 333 -17.53 -9.75 29.20
CA ALA A 333 -18.32 -8.64 28.66
C ALA A 333 -17.55 -7.73 27.68
N TRP A 334 -16.25 -7.99 27.44
CA TRP A 334 -15.39 -7.17 26.58
C TRP A 334 -15.00 -7.85 25.29
N THR A 335 -15.73 -7.45 24.27
CA THR A 335 -15.62 -7.91 22.90
C THR A 335 -14.54 -7.11 22.18
N TRP A 336 -13.29 -7.44 22.48
CA TRP A 336 -12.13 -6.81 21.85
C TRP A 336 -11.98 -7.25 20.40
N ILE A 337 -11.68 -6.30 19.53
CA ILE A 337 -11.43 -6.53 18.11
C ILE A 337 -10.08 -5.94 17.70
N PRO A 338 -9.34 -6.60 16.79
CA PRO A 338 -8.26 -5.94 16.06
C PRO A 338 -8.84 -4.82 15.21
N VAL A 339 -8.25 -3.63 15.29
CA VAL A 339 -8.74 -2.43 14.57
C VAL A 339 -7.63 -1.82 13.74
N HIS A 340 -8.02 -1.11 12.68
CA HIS A 340 -7.06 -0.45 11.83
C HIS A 340 -6.40 0.71 12.60
N PRO A 341 -5.06 0.84 12.61
CA PRO A 341 -4.39 1.91 13.35
C PRO A 341 -4.88 3.31 12.95
N TYR A 342 -5.18 3.51 11.67
CA TYR A 342 -5.66 4.80 11.16
C TYR A 342 -7.16 5.04 11.42
N ASP A 343 -7.89 4.08 11.99
CA ASP A 343 -9.25 4.27 12.53
C ASP A 343 -9.23 4.91 13.92
N CYS A 344 -8.06 4.91 14.57
CA CYS A 344 -7.85 5.46 15.89
C CYS A 344 -7.42 6.95 15.83
N ASP A 345 -7.87 7.76 16.78
CA ASP A 345 -7.41 9.16 16.91
C ASP A 345 -6.09 9.25 17.68
N ARG A 346 -5.87 8.33 18.62
CA ARG A 346 -4.58 8.06 19.24
C ARG A 346 -4.41 6.58 19.54
N ILE A 347 -3.16 6.15 19.66
CA ILE A 347 -2.82 4.79 20.08
C ILE A 347 -2.08 4.85 21.42
N ALA A 348 -2.53 4.06 22.40
CA ALA A 348 -1.88 3.92 23.69
C ALA A 348 -0.90 2.74 23.69
N GLY A 349 0.32 3.01 24.17
CA GLY A 349 1.42 2.06 24.24
C GLY A 349 2.50 2.30 23.18
N ASP A 350 3.64 1.64 23.35
CA ASP A 350 4.77 1.75 22.42
C ASP A 350 4.48 0.94 21.16
N ILE A 351 4.40 1.63 20.03
CA ILE A 351 4.15 1.01 18.72
C ILE A 351 5.43 0.27 18.27
N PRO A 352 5.39 -1.07 18.13
CA PRO A 352 6.55 -1.82 17.66
C PRO A 352 6.82 -1.54 16.19
N GLY A 353 8.10 -1.55 15.80
CA GLY A 353 8.47 -1.58 14.39
C GLY A 353 7.98 -2.86 13.69
N PRO A 354 8.02 -2.91 12.35
CA PRO A 354 7.70 -4.12 11.61
C PRO A 354 8.64 -5.25 12.07
N VAL A 355 8.05 -6.38 12.43
CA VAL A 355 8.80 -7.59 12.81
C VAL A 355 9.15 -8.31 11.52
N ASP A 356 10.44 -8.50 11.25
CA ASP A 356 10.87 -9.35 10.13
C ASP A 356 10.22 -10.73 10.26
N PRO A 357 9.63 -11.29 9.20
CA PRO A 357 9.11 -12.64 9.26
C PRO A 357 10.23 -13.58 9.69
N ALA A 358 9.99 -14.36 10.75
CA ALA A 358 10.93 -15.38 11.19
C ALA A 358 11.33 -16.24 9.97
N PRO A 359 12.62 -16.55 9.78
CA PRO A 359 13.04 -17.40 8.67
C PRO A 359 12.23 -18.68 8.72
N ALA A 360 11.57 -18.99 7.61
CA ALA A 360 10.78 -20.20 7.48
C ALA A 360 11.63 -21.38 7.94
N ALA A 361 11.15 -22.11 8.95
CA ALA A 361 11.82 -23.32 9.40
C ALA A 361 11.95 -24.25 8.19
N GLU A 362 13.18 -24.50 7.76
CA GLU A 362 13.48 -25.52 6.75
C GLU A 362 12.87 -26.83 7.24
N SER A 363 11.96 -27.39 6.45
CA SER A 363 11.28 -28.66 6.71
C SER A 363 11.94 -29.79 5.94
#